data_AF-A0AAW6C2L1-F1
#
_entry.id   AF-A0AAW6C2L1-F1
#
_cell.length_a   1.000
_cell.length_b   1.000
_cell.length_c   1.000
_cell.angle_alpha   90.00
_cell.angle_beta   90.00
_cell.angle_gamma   90.00
#
_symmetry.space_group_name_H-M   'P 1'
#
loop_
_entity.id
_entity.type
_entity.pdbx_description
1 polymer ?
#
loop_
_entity_poly.entity_id
_entity_poly.type
_entity_poly.pdbx_seq_one_letter_code
_entity_poly.pdbx_strand_id
1 'polypeptide(L)' 'MAEYTSFGLAVKTKLLGPPVKTQKQLAAQVSERTGLYVDDSYISKVLTGRRKGAKVTKAIQEILDLPDGPNDST' A
#
# COMPACT_ATOMS: atom_id res chain seq x y z
N MET A 1 6.12 10.98 15.42
CA MET A 1 5.57 10.91 14.05
C MET A 1 5.90 9.54 13.49
N ALA A 2 4.99 8.86 12.80
CA ALA A 2 5.32 7.60 12.16
C ALA A 2 6.05 7.89 10.84
N GLU A 3 7.31 7.49 10.76
CA GLU A 3 8.12 7.57 9.54
C GLU A 3 7.53 6.60 8.51
N TYR A 4 7.16 7.11 7.33
CA TYR A 4 6.72 6.28 6.21
C TYR A 4 7.95 5.72 5.50
N THR A 5 7.85 4.46 5.08
CA THR A 5 8.84 3.90 4.15
C THR A 5 8.69 4.55 2.77
N SER A 6 9.70 4.43 1.90
CA SER A 6 9.60 4.89 0.50
C SER A 6 8.38 4.31 -0.21
N PHE A 7 8.07 3.03 0.05
CA PHE A 7 6.84 2.38 -0.40
C PHE A 7 5.59 3.05 0.19
N GLY A 8 5.59 3.31 1.50
CA GLY A 8 4.50 4.00 2.19
C GLY A 8 4.21 5.39 1.63
N LEU A 9 5.24 6.14 1.26
CA LEU A 9 5.13 7.44 0.60
C LEU A 9 4.54 7.30 -0.80
N ALA A 10 5.04 6.37 -1.62
CA ALA A 10 4.52 6.12 -2.96
C ALA A 10 3.02 5.76 -2.96
N VAL A 11 2.61 4.89 -2.01
CA VAL A 11 1.19 4.55 -1.80
C VAL A 11 0.38 5.79 -1.46
N LYS A 12 0.84 6.62 -0.52
CA LYS A 12 0.12 7.85 -0.14
C LYS A 12 -0.02 8.82 -1.31
N THR A 13 1.03 9.03 -2.08
CA THR A 13 1.00 9.88 -3.27
C THR A 13 -0.04 9.39 -4.28
N LYS A 14 -0.11 8.08 -4.55
CA LYS A 14 -1.13 7.51 -5.44
C LYS A 14 -2.55 7.63 -4.88
N LEU A 15 -2.75 7.46 -3.57
CA LEU A 15 -4.07 7.60 -2.94
C LEU A 15 -4.61 9.03 -3.00
N LEU A 16 -3.73 10.03 -2.94
CA LEU A 16 -4.07 11.45 -3.08
C LEU A 16 -4.24 11.87 -4.54
N GLY A 17 -3.69 11.10 -5.48
CA GLY A 17 -3.86 11.33 -6.92
C GLY A 17 -5.25 10.92 -7.43
N PRO A 18 -5.68 11.42 -8.61
CA PRO A 18 -6.95 11.00 -9.22
C PRO A 18 -6.91 9.55 -9.75
N PRO A 19 -7.94 8.72 -9.49
CA PRO A 19 -9.07 8.99 -8.61
C PRO A 19 -8.66 8.90 -7.13
N VAL A 20 -9.07 9.90 -6.34
CA VAL A 20 -8.77 9.96 -4.91
C VAL A 20 -9.37 8.74 -4.21
N LYS A 21 -8.54 7.98 -3.48
CA LYS A 21 -8.95 6.79 -2.74
C LYS A 21 -8.51 6.90 -1.28
N THR A 22 -9.36 6.43 -0.37
CA THR A 22 -9.02 6.34 1.05
C THR A 22 -8.25 5.06 1.37
N GLN A 23 -7.49 5.04 2.47
CA GLN A 23 -6.85 3.82 2.96
C GLN A 23 -7.86 2.71 3.28
N LYS A 24 -9.07 3.05 3.73
CA LYS A 24 -10.17 2.10 3.95
C LYS A 24 -10.61 1.43 2.65
N GLN A 25 -10.75 2.18 1.56
CA GLN A 25 -11.06 1.61 0.25
C GLN A 25 -9.92 0.74 -0.29
N LEU A 26 -8.66 1.15 -0.07
CA LEU A 26 -7.51 0.31 -0.41
C LEU A 26 -7.53 -1.01 0.38
N ALA A 27 -7.78 -0.96 1.69
CA ALA A 27 -7.85 -2.14 2.55
C ALA A 27 -8.95 -3.11 2.10
N ALA A 28 -10.12 -2.59 1.69
CA ALA A 28 -11.20 -3.41 1.13
C ALA A 28 -10.79 -4.13 -0.16
N GLN A 29 -10.22 -3.41 -1.13
CA GLN A 29 -9.73 -4.00 -2.40
C GLN A 29 -8.62 -5.03 -2.16
N VAL A 30 -7.70 -4.75 -1.24
CA VAL A 30 -6.64 -5.69 -0.84
C VAL A 30 -7.26 -6.94 -0.21
N SER A 31 -8.25 -6.78 0.66
CA SER A 31 -8.92 -7.92 1.31
C SER A 31 -9.62 -8.81 0.28
N GLU A 32 -10.37 -8.20 -0.64
CA GLU A 32 -11.05 -8.89 -1.74
C GLU A 32 -10.06 -9.66 -2.63
N ARG A 33 -8.95 -9.01 -3.02
CA ARG A 33 -7.95 -9.62 -3.91
C ARG A 33 -7.13 -10.74 -3.26
N THR A 34 -6.87 -10.63 -1.95
CA THR A 34 -5.99 -11.58 -1.25
C THR A 34 -6.74 -12.67 -0.49
N GLY A 35 -8.04 -12.49 -0.24
CA GLY A 35 -8.84 -13.31 0.66
C GLY A 35 -8.46 -13.16 2.14
N LEU A 36 -7.62 -12.19 2.48
CA LEU A 36 -7.19 -11.91 3.86
C LEU A 36 -8.03 -10.78 4.46
N TYR A 37 -8.29 -10.81 5.76
CA TYR A 37 -8.85 -9.66 6.45
C TYR A 37 -7.79 -8.56 6.62
N VAL A 38 -7.97 -7.44 5.92
CA VAL A 38 -7.08 -6.27 5.96
C VAL A 38 -7.90 -5.02 6.25
N ASP A 39 -7.51 -4.28 7.28
CA ASP A 39 -8.09 -2.99 7.66
C ASP A 39 -7.09 -1.84 7.43
N ASP A 40 -7.55 -0.59 7.62
CA ASP A 40 -6.73 0.62 7.45
C ASP A 40 -5.56 0.69 8.45
N SER A 41 -5.72 0.13 9.64
CA SER A 41 -4.65 0.00 10.65
C SER A 41 -3.53 -0.93 10.17
N TYR A 42 -3.90 -2.06 9.54
CA TYR A 42 -2.98 -2.98 8.89
C TYR A 42 -2.24 -2.27 7.78
N ILE A 43 -2.95 -1.60 6.87
CA ILE A 43 -2.33 -0.83 5.78
C ILE A 43 -1.33 0.16 6.37
N SER A 44 -1.71 0.95 7.38
CA SER A 44 -0.82 1.90 8.05
C SER A 44 0.45 1.25 8.62
N LYS A 45 0.34 0.04 9.20
CA LYS A 45 1.50 -0.73 9.67
C LYS A 45 2.39 -1.21 8.53
N VAL A 46 1.83 -1.54 7.37
CA VAL A 46 2.61 -1.87 6.16
C VAL A 46 3.34 -0.65 5.63
N LEU A 47 2.66 0.50 5.51
CA LEU A 47 3.26 1.73 4.97
C LEU A 47 4.40 2.26 5.84
N THR A 48 4.32 2.03 7.16
CA THR A 48 5.34 2.43 8.14
C THR A 48 6.38 1.33 8.40
N GLY A 49 6.35 0.22 7.65
CA GLY A 49 7.31 -0.88 7.78
C GLY A 49 7.16 -1.74 9.05
N ARG A 50 6.18 -1.44 9.91
CA ARG A 50 5.88 -2.17 11.15
C ARG A 50 5.31 -3.58 10.91
N ARG A 51 4.78 -3.84 9.71
CA ARG A 51 4.28 -5.16 9.31
C ARG A 51 4.79 -5.51 7.92
N LYS A 52 5.45 -6.66 7.81
CA LYS A 52 5.89 -7.23 6.53
C LYS A 52 4.88 -8.28 6.08
N GLY A 53 4.01 -7.91 5.17
CA GLY A 53 3.04 -8.82 4.56
C GLY A 53 3.27 -8.87 3.06
N ALA A 54 4.15 -9.75 2.57
CA ALA A 54 4.53 -9.80 1.15
C ALA A 54 3.32 -9.88 0.21
N LYS A 55 2.31 -10.70 0.57
CA LYS A 55 1.06 -10.83 -0.19
C LYS A 55 0.24 -9.52 -0.20
N VAL A 56 0.20 -8.79 0.92
CA VAL A 56 -0.51 -7.51 1.05
C VAL A 56 0.24 -6.41 0.31
N THR A 57 1.56 -6.32 0.45
CA THR A 57 2.41 -5.37 -0.28
C THR A 57 2.25 -5.54 -1.78
N LYS A 58 2.34 -6.78 -2.28
CA LYS A 58 2.14 -7.09 -3.70
C LYS A 58 0.74 -6.71 -4.18
N ALA A 59 -0.30 -7.04 -3.42
CA ALA A 59 -1.66 -6.64 -3.77
C ALA A 59 -1.82 -5.11 -3.83
N ILE A 60 -1.21 -4.36 -2.90
CA ILE A 60 -1.23 -2.89 -2.93
C ILE A 60 -0.51 -2.36 -4.18
N GLN A 61 0.63 -2.93 -4.55
CA GLN A 61 1.35 -2.55 -5.77
C GLN A 61 0.49 -2.77 -7.01
N GLU A 62 -0.13 -3.94 -7.13
CA GLU A 62 -0.99 -4.28 -8.26
C GLU A 62 -2.30 -3.47 -8.30
N ILE A 63 -2.85 -3.04 -7.15
CA ILE A 63 -4.08 -2.22 -7.09
C ILE A 63 -3.81 -0.75 -7.44
N LEU A 64 -2.65 -0.24 -7.05
CA LEU A 64 -2.27 1.16 -7.26
C LEU A 64 -1.36 1.38 -8.47
N ASP A 65 -1.06 0.29 -9.20
CA ASP A 65 -0.14 0.26 -10.33
C ASP A 65 1.19 0.93 -9.96
N LEU A 66 1.80 0.43 -8.88
CA LEU A 66 3.10 0.88 -8.38
C LEU A 66 4.20 -0.06 -8.90
N PRO A 67 5.37 0.47 -9.27
CA PRO A 67 6.50 -0.35 -9.66
C PRO A 67 6.96 -1.27 -8.51
N ASP A 68 7.45 -2.45 -8.88
CA ASP A 68 7.93 -3.47 -7.95
C ASP A 68 9.32 -3.10 -7.42
N GLY A 69 9.37 -2.26 -6.38
CA GLY A 69 10.64 -1.77 -5.82
C GLY A 69 11.30 -0.68 -6.66
N PRO A 70 12.38 -0.05 -6.15
CA PRO A 70 12.96 1.12 -6.79
C PRO A 70 13.52 0.70 -8.15
N ASN A 71 13.03 1.32 -9.21
CA ASN A 71 13.80 1.47 -10.42
C ASN A 71 15.02 2.34 -10.06
N ASP A 72 16.03 1.73 -9.46
CA ASP A 72 17.42 2.16 -9.62
C ASP A 72 17.77 1.79 -11.06
N SER A 73 17.29 2.60 -12.00
CA SER A 73 17.75 2.59 -13.38
C SER A 73 18.62 3.83 -13.54
N THR A 74 19.93 3.57 -13.44
CA THR A 74 21.07 4.37 -13.92
C THR A 74 21.53 5.51 -13.04
#